data_AF-A0A1Q3CJI5-F1
#
_entry.id   AF-A0A1Q3CJI5-F1
#
_cell.length_a   1.000
_cell.length_b   1.000
_cell.length_c   1.000
_cell.angle_alpha   90.00
_cell.angle_beta   90.00
_cell.angle_gamma   90.00
#
_symmetry.space_group_name_H-M   'P 1'
#
loop_
_entity.id
_entity.type
_entity.pdbx_description
1 polymer ?
#
loop_
_entity_poly.entity_id
_entity_poly.type
_entity_poly.pdbx_seq_one_letter_code
_entity_poly.pdbx_strand_id
1 'polypeptide(L)'
;MQSKRLAAFEEGKDPASIRVEMNSSRPLPLKVIQFFLLLLVLGLGFSIISMKYISIFWKNLRNPEAPSTSQPCFEDASSIDSWIRTPSSLWHAMNDTELLWRASFSPRIKEYSFKRVPKIAFMCFTKGPLPLAPLWQKFFDGHKGLYSIYIHSTPSYIASFPPT
;
A
#
# COMPACT_ATOMS: atom_id res chain seq x y z
N MET A 1 -16.61 86.43 -1.11
CA MET A 1 -16.90 85.00 -0.77
C MET A 1 -18.35 84.70 -1.09
N GLN A 2 -18.66 83.41 -1.29
CA GLN A 2 -19.98 82.76 -1.48
C GLN A 2 -21.09 83.37 -0.59
N SER A 3 -22.41 83.28 -0.82
CA SER A 3 -23.27 82.25 -1.44
C SER A 3 -24.68 82.89 -1.63
N LYS A 4 -25.60 82.53 -2.54
CA LYS A 4 -25.79 81.46 -3.55
C LYS A 4 -26.86 81.94 -4.56
N ARG A 5 -27.06 81.18 -5.65
CA ARG A 5 -28.34 81.07 -6.40
C ARG A 5 -28.62 79.58 -6.62
N LEU A 6 -29.87 79.14 -6.52
CA LEU A 6 -30.52 78.07 -7.31
C LEU A 6 -31.90 77.76 -6.75
N ALA A 7 -32.92 77.89 -7.59
CA ALA A 7 -34.30 77.45 -7.38
C ALA A 7 -34.90 77.07 -8.74
N ALA A 8 -35.96 76.26 -8.72
CA ALA A 8 -36.58 75.53 -9.84
C ALA A 8 -35.69 74.38 -10.40
N PHE A 9 -36.02 73.10 -10.21
CA PHE A 9 -37.15 72.31 -10.78
C PHE A 9 -37.11 72.22 -12.31
N GLU A 10 -36.80 71.02 -12.84
CA GLU A 10 -37.80 70.24 -13.57
C GLU A 10 -37.46 68.74 -13.57
N GLU A 11 -38.49 67.91 -13.80
CA GLU A 11 -38.44 66.45 -13.66
C GLU A 11 -38.23 65.77 -15.02
N GLY A 12 -37.30 64.81 -15.09
CA GLY A 12 -36.89 64.12 -16.32
C GLY A 12 -36.73 62.62 -16.09
N LYS A 13 -37.87 61.93 -16.06
CA LYS A 13 -37.95 60.48 -15.87
C LYS A 13 -37.53 59.72 -17.12
N ASP A 14 -36.65 58.72 -16.98
CA ASP A 14 -36.70 57.51 -17.81
C ASP A 14 -35.93 56.33 -17.17
N PRO A 15 -36.32 55.06 -17.46
CA PRO A 15 -35.92 53.91 -16.66
C PRO A 15 -34.53 53.38 -17.01
N ALA A 16 -33.74 53.10 -15.97
CA ALA A 16 -32.47 52.40 -16.09
C ALA A 16 -32.66 51.05 -16.81
N SER A 17 -31.84 50.82 -17.83
CA SER A 17 -31.92 49.63 -18.66
C SER A 17 -31.63 48.36 -17.83
N ILE A 18 -32.62 47.47 -17.76
CA ILE A 18 -32.43 46.08 -17.32
C ILE A 18 -31.64 45.37 -18.42
N ARG A 19 -30.33 45.64 -18.47
CA ARG A 19 -29.42 45.02 -19.42
C ARG A 19 -28.99 43.68 -18.87
N VAL A 20 -29.71 42.65 -19.29
CA VAL A 20 -29.42 41.24 -19.04
C VAL A 20 -27.93 40.96 -19.25
N GLU A 21 -27.20 40.71 -18.16
CA GLU A 21 -25.82 40.25 -18.20
C GLU A 21 -25.80 38.76 -18.55
N MET A 22 -26.00 38.45 -19.83
CA MET A 22 -25.79 37.11 -20.37
C MET A 22 -24.29 36.84 -20.49
N ASN A 23 -23.73 36.30 -19.41
CA ASN A 23 -22.60 35.37 -19.35
C ASN A 23 -21.80 35.23 -20.66
N SER A 24 -20.80 36.09 -20.88
CA SER A 24 -19.88 35.90 -22.00
C SER A 24 -19.10 34.59 -21.81
N SER A 25 -19.43 33.58 -22.61
CA SER A 25 -18.69 32.33 -22.69
C SER A 25 -17.33 32.60 -23.30
N ARG A 26 -16.36 32.97 -22.44
CA ARG A 26 -14.97 33.19 -22.84
C ARG A 26 -14.50 31.96 -23.63
N PRO A 27 -14.06 32.09 -24.90
CA PRO A 27 -13.55 30.95 -25.63
C PRO A 27 -12.31 30.46 -24.89
N LEU A 28 -12.41 29.27 -24.30
CA LEU A 28 -11.28 28.58 -23.68
C LEU A 28 -10.13 28.59 -24.70
N PRO A 29 -8.92 29.06 -24.32
CA PRO A 29 -7.86 29.28 -25.28
C PRO A 29 -7.59 27.98 -26.04
N LEU A 30 -7.86 27.98 -27.35
CA LEU A 30 -7.88 26.79 -28.21
C LEU A 30 -6.61 25.94 -28.06
N LYS A 31 -5.47 26.61 -27.83
CA LYS A 31 -4.16 26.01 -27.56
C LYS A 31 -4.14 25.16 -26.29
N VAL A 32 -4.79 25.60 -25.21
CA VAL A 32 -4.89 24.83 -23.96
C VAL A 32 -5.72 23.56 -24.17
N ILE A 33 -6.84 23.64 -24.90
CA ILE A 33 -7.61 22.45 -25.29
C ILE A 33 -6.75 21.50 -26.16
N GLN A 34 -6.00 22.05 -27.12
CA GLN A 34 -5.09 21.27 -27.97
C GLN A 34 -3.99 20.55 -27.14
N PHE A 35 -3.38 21.22 -26.16
CA PHE A 35 -2.40 20.61 -25.25
C PHE A 35 -3.05 19.52 -24.36
N PHE A 36 -4.24 19.76 -23.82
CA PHE A 36 -4.95 18.74 -23.04
C PHE A 36 -5.30 17.50 -23.87
N LEU A 37 -5.75 17.67 -25.12
CA LEU A 37 -6.03 16.54 -26.02
C LEU A 37 -4.76 15.75 -26.37
N LEU A 38 -3.63 16.44 -26.59
CA LEU A 38 -2.34 15.77 -26.83
C LEU A 38 -1.87 14.96 -25.62
N LEU A 39 -1.99 15.52 -24.41
CA LEU A 39 -1.68 14.81 -23.16
C LEU A 39 -2.63 13.64 -22.91
N LEU A 40 -3.93 13.79 -23.24
CA LEU A 40 -4.92 12.72 -23.13
C LEU A 40 -4.56 11.53 -24.03
N VAL A 41 -4.25 11.79 -25.32
CA VAL A 41 -3.85 10.75 -26.28
C VAL A 41 -2.57 10.05 -25.82
N LEU A 42 -1.56 10.80 -25.37
CA LEU A 42 -0.30 10.25 -24.90
C LEU A 42 -0.48 9.40 -23.62
N GLY A 43 -1.31 9.87 -22.67
CA GLY A 43 -1.63 9.16 -21.44
C GLY A 43 -2.44 7.89 -21.67
N LEU A 44 -3.43 7.92 -22.56
CA LEU A 44 -4.19 6.73 -22.97
C LEU A 44 -3.30 5.70 -23.68
N GLY A 45 -2.41 6.16 -24.57
CA GLY A 45 -1.41 5.31 -25.21
C GLY A 45 -0.49 4.62 -24.20
N PHE A 46 0.09 5.39 -23.28
CA PHE A 46 0.94 4.85 -22.21
C PHE A 46 0.18 3.88 -21.28
N SER A 47 -1.08 4.17 -20.96
CA SER A 47 -1.94 3.29 -20.14
C SER A 47 -2.17 1.93 -20.81
N ILE A 48 -2.54 1.92 -22.10
CA ILE A 48 -2.75 0.68 -22.88
C ILE A 48 -1.44 -0.12 -22.96
N ILE A 49 -0.32 0.57 -23.27
CA ILE A 49 1.01 -0.06 -23.37
C ILE A 49 1.39 -0.69 -22.01
N SER A 50 1.31 0.06 -20.92
CA SER A 50 1.58 -0.40 -19.56
C SER A 50 0.75 -1.63 -19.20
N MET A 51 -0.56 -1.60 -19.46
CA MET A 51 -1.47 -2.73 -19.20
C MET A 51 -1.11 -3.98 -20.01
N LYS A 52 -0.62 -3.83 -21.25
CA LYS A 52 -0.11 -4.97 -22.04
C LYS A 52 1.20 -5.53 -21.50
N TYR A 53 2.17 -4.67 -21.16
CA TYR A 53 3.43 -5.11 -20.55
C TYR A 53 3.21 -5.81 -19.20
N ILE A 54 2.36 -5.27 -18.33
CA ILE A 54 1.97 -5.91 -17.06
C ILE A 54 1.27 -7.26 -17.30
N SER A 55 0.36 -7.34 -18.28
CA SER A 55 -0.31 -8.60 -18.62
C SER A 55 0.65 -9.67 -19.16
N ILE A 56 1.60 -9.29 -20.00
CA ILE A 56 2.65 -10.19 -20.52
C ILE A 56 3.58 -10.64 -19.39
N PHE A 57 4.02 -9.71 -18.53
CA PHE A 57 4.82 -10.01 -17.35
C PHE A 57 4.11 -10.99 -16.41
N TRP A 58 2.82 -10.78 -16.12
CA TRP A 58 2.03 -11.66 -15.25
C TRP A 58 1.75 -13.04 -15.86
N LYS A 59 1.70 -13.15 -17.20
CA LYS A 59 1.65 -14.43 -17.90
C LYS A 59 2.99 -15.16 -17.83
N ASN A 60 4.09 -14.46 -18.07
CA ASN A 60 5.45 -15.02 -17.99
C ASN A 60 5.82 -15.46 -16.56
N LEU A 61 5.29 -14.78 -15.54
CA LEU A 61 5.43 -15.18 -14.13
C LEU A 61 4.58 -16.41 -13.75
N ARG A 62 3.67 -16.84 -14.64
CA ARG A 62 2.73 -17.95 -14.45
C ARG A 62 3.03 -19.12 -15.40
N ASN A 63 4.28 -19.58 -15.35
CA ASN A 63 4.76 -20.77 -16.05
C ASN A 63 5.43 -21.74 -15.08
N PRO A 64 5.28 -23.05 -15.33
CA PRO A 64 4.09 -23.79 -14.98
C PRO A 64 4.08 -24.13 -13.48
N GLU A 65 2.97 -24.72 -13.03
CA GLU A 65 2.96 -25.51 -11.80
C GLU A 65 4.00 -26.63 -11.95
N ALA A 66 5.13 -26.50 -11.24
CA ALA A 66 6.00 -27.64 -11.03
C ALA A 66 5.15 -28.73 -10.37
N PRO A 67 5.27 -30.02 -10.75
CA PRO A 67 4.58 -31.07 -10.04
C PRO A 67 4.97 -30.94 -8.58
N SER A 68 4.00 -30.61 -7.73
CA SER A 68 4.14 -30.69 -6.30
C SER A 68 4.17 -32.16 -5.94
N THR A 69 5.32 -32.79 -6.20
CA THR A 69 5.85 -33.81 -5.31
C THR A 69 6.18 -33.12 -3.98
N SER A 70 5.12 -32.67 -3.30
CA SER A 70 5.10 -32.64 -1.85
C SER A 70 5.40 -34.07 -1.44
N GLN A 71 6.66 -34.37 -1.14
CA GLN A 71 6.92 -35.44 -0.19
C GLN A 71 6.08 -35.09 1.05
N PRO A 72 5.15 -35.95 1.47
CA PRO A 72 4.52 -35.79 2.77
C PRO A 72 5.61 -36.06 3.79
N CYS A 73 6.30 -35.00 4.22
CA CYS A 73 7.17 -35.02 5.39
C CYS A 73 6.35 -34.88 6.69
N PHE A 74 5.03 -35.03 6.58
CA PHE A 74 4.14 -35.40 7.66
C PHE A 74 3.74 -36.85 7.44
N GLU A 75 4.12 -37.69 8.40
CA GLU A 75 3.41 -38.94 8.67
C GLU A 75 1.92 -38.64 8.90
N ASP A 76 1.10 -39.65 8.63
CA ASP A 76 -0.34 -39.57 8.42
C ASP A 76 -1.11 -39.05 9.67
N ALA A 77 -1.16 -37.73 9.82
CA ALA A 77 -1.88 -37.03 10.87
C ALA A 77 -3.39 -36.95 10.56
N SER A 78 -4.01 -38.13 10.44
CA SER A 78 -5.42 -38.43 10.74
C SER A 78 -6.41 -37.26 10.63
N SER A 79 -6.65 -36.81 9.40
CA SER A 79 -7.57 -35.74 8.98
C SER A 79 -7.37 -34.36 9.64
N ILE A 80 -7.77 -33.31 8.92
CA ILE A 80 -7.77 -31.93 9.42
C ILE A 80 -8.65 -31.80 10.68
N ASP A 81 -9.63 -32.68 10.87
CA ASP A 81 -10.48 -32.73 12.06
C ASP A 81 -9.70 -33.01 13.36
N SER A 82 -8.57 -33.72 13.31
CA SER A 82 -7.74 -33.97 14.51
C SER A 82 -7.05 -32.69 15.00
N TRP A 83 -6.70 -31.78 14.08
CA TRP A 83 -6.13 -30.47 14.39
C TRP A 83 -7.18 -29.44 14.86
N ILE A 84 -8.44 -29.62 14.44
CA ILE A 84 -9.56 -28.76 14.85
C ILE A 84 -10.18 -29.24 16.18
N ARG A 85 -10.09 -30.54 16.50
CA ARG A 85 -10.71 -31.12 17.71
C ARG A 85 -9.96 -30.69 18.97
N THR A 86 -10.63 -29.89 19.80
CA THR A 86 -10.17 -29.54 21.15
C THR A 86 -9.78 -30.80 21.94
N PRO A 87 -8.58 -30.86 22.55
CA PRO A 87 -8.19 -31.96 23.42
C PRO A 87 -9.17 -32.13 24.59
N SER A 88 -9.52 -33.37 24.92
CA SER A 88 -10.47 -33.66 26.01
C SER A 88 -9.93 -33.32 27.41
N SER A 89 -8.61 -33.20 27.56
CA SER A 89 -7.93 -32.76 28.78
C SER A 89 -7.20 -31.43 28.55
N LEU A 90 -7.91 -30.31 28.74
CA LEU A 90 -7.32 -28.98 28.76
C LEU A 90 -6.67 -28.71 30.12
N TRP A 91 -5.47 -28.10 30.11
CA TRP A 91 -4.75 -27.69 31.31
C TRP A 91 -5.32 -26.41 31.96
N HIS A 92 -6.57 -26.06 31.65
CA HIS A 92 -7.30 -24.91 32.18
C HIS A 92 -8.81 -25.20 32.27
N ALA A 93 -9.48 -24.58 33.23
CA ALA A 93 -10.94 -24.67 33.40
C ALA A 93 -11.72 -23.54 32.66
N MET A 94 -11.03 -22.73 31.85
CA MET A 94 -11.61 -21.58 31.15
C MET A 94 -12.44 -21.99 29.93
N ASN A 95 -13.51 -21.24 29.67
CA ASN A 95 -14.31 -21.32 28.44
C ASN A 95 -13.68 -20.49 27.30
N ASP A 96 -14.03 -20.78 26.04
CA ASP A 96 -13.50 -20.10 24.85
C ASP A 96 -13.66 -18.58 24.88
N THR A 97 -14.78 -18.08 25.40
CA THR A 97 -14.99 -16.63 25.58
C THR A 97 -13.99 -16.02 26.57
N GLU A 98 -13.61 -16.75 27.61
CA GLU A 98 -12.60 -16.31 28.59
C GLU A 98 -11.18 -16.44 28.02
N LEU A 99 -10.89 -17.50 27.26
CA LEU A 99 -9.64 -17.64 26.51
C LEU A 99 -9.45 -16.49 25.52
N LEU A 100 -10.47 -16.20 24.71
CA LEU A 100 -10.46 -15.09 23.75
C LEU A 100 -10.30 -13.75 24.47
N TRP A 101 -11.02 -13.55 25.58
CA TRP A 101 -10.87 -12.37 26.43
C TRP A 101 -9.42 -12.25 26.91
N ARG A 102 -8.82 -13.28 27.52
CA ARG A 102 -7.43 -13.28 27.98
C ARG A 102 -6.41 -13.07 26.84
N ALA A 103 -6.62 -13.69 25.67
CA ALA A 103 -5.78 -13.53 24.49
C ALA A 103 -5.88 -12.11 23.89
N SER A 104 -7.01 -11.42 24.07
CA SER A 104 -7.20 -10.04 23.62
C SER A 104 -6.44 -9.01 24.46
N PHE A 105 -6.02 -9.35 25.68
CA PHE A 105 -5.12 -8.50 26.47
C PHE A 105 -3.70 -8.59 25.91
N SER A 106 -3.33 -7.58 25.12
CA SER A 106 -1.92 -7.30 24.87
C SER A 106 -1.19 -7.13 26.22
N PRO A 107 -0.20 -7.99 26.54
CA PRO A 107 0.45 -7.96 27.84
C PRO A 107 1.30 -6.70 27.98
N ARG A 108 0.75 -5.69 28.67
CA ARG A 108 1.43 -4.44 29.04
C ARG A 108 2.47 -4.66 30.14
N ILE A 109 3.41 -5.57 29.91
CA ILE A 109 4.54 -5.82 30.81
C ILE A 109 5.43 -4.58 30.78
N LYS A 110 5.33 -3.78 31.85
CA LYS A 110 6.03 -2.50 31.98
C LYS A 110 7.54 -2.67 32.12
N GLU A 111 7.97 -3.78 32.72
CA GLU A 111 9.36 -4.02 33.09
C GLU A 111 9.64 -5.52 33.01
N TYR A 112 10.82 -5.88 32.52
CA TYR A 112 11.28 -7.26 32.37
C TYR A 112 12.52 -7.48 33.22
N SER A 113 12.71 -8.70 33.73
CA SER A 113 13.87 -9.09 34.55
C SER A 113 15.24 -9.02 33.84
N PHE A 114 15.25 -8.65 32.55
CA PHE A 114 16.43 -8.45 31.73
C PHE A 114 16.21 -7.24 30.80
N LYS A 115 17.31 -6.55 30.47
CA LYS A 115 17.29 -5.40 29.55
C LYS A 115 16.89 -5.86 28.15
N ARG A 116 15.62 -5.71 27.79
CA ARG A 116 15.14 -5.92 26.42
C ARG A 116 15.55 -4.76 25.53
N VAL A 117 16.27 -5.07 24.45
CA VAL A 117 16.44 -4.17 23.32
C VAL A 117 15.31 -4.47 22.33
N PRO A 118 14.49 -3.49 21.90
CA PRO A 118 13.50 -3.72 20.87
C PRO A 118 14.20 -4.10 19.57
N LYS A 119 13.91 -5.30 19.06
CA LYS A 119 14.59 -5.90 17.91
C LYS A 119 13.57 -6.28 16.84
N ILE A 120 13.79 -5.85 15.61
CA ILE A 120 12.89 -6.14 14.48
C ILE A 120 13.37 -7.39 13.74
N ALA A 121 12.47 -8.36 13.55
CA ALA A 121 12.73 -9.55 12.73
C ALA A 121 12.24 -9.31 11.30
N PHE A 122 13.17 -9.32 10.35
CA PHE A 122 12.90 -9.27 8.91
C PHE A 122 12.95 -10.70 8.36
N MET A 123 11.94 -11.08 7.57
CA MET A 123 11.87 -12.38 6.92
C MET A 123 11.82 -12.18 5.41
N CYS A 124 12.83 -12.71 4.71
CA CYS A 124 13.01 -12.57 3.27
C CYS A 124 12.83 -13.93 2.60
N PHE A 125 11.70 -14.11 1.90
CA PHE A 125 11.47 -15.28 1.05
C PHE A 125 12.02 -15.03 -0.36
N THR A 126 12.92 -15.90 -0.85
CA THR A 126 13.44 -15.83 -2.22
C THR A 126 13.34 -17.19 -2.92
N LYS A 127 13.32 -17.17 -4.26
CA LYS A 127 13.44 -18.39 -5.10
C LYS A 127 14.87 -18.63 -5.58
N GLY A 128 15.84 -17.92 -5.01
CA GLY A 128 17.20 -17.86 -5.56
C GLY A 128 18.05 -16.75 -4.91
N PRO A 129 19.01 -16.16 -5.65
CA PRO A 129 19.88 -15.11 -5.13
C PRO A 129 19.09 -13.88 -4.67
N LEU A 130 19.75 -13.03 -3.88
CA LEU A 130 19.14 -11.90 -3.19
C LEU A 130 19.52 -10.59 -3.89
N PRO A 131 18.86 -10.19 -5.01
CA PRO A 131 19.27 -9.02 -5.81
C PRO A 131 19.18 -7.71 -5.03
N LEU A 132 18.39 -7.67 -3.95
CA LEU A 132 18.23 -6.53 -3.07
C LEU A 132 19.23 -6.53 -1.89
N ALA A 133 20.10 -7.53 -1.76
CA ALA A 133 21.09 -7.58 -0.67
C ALA A 133 21.98 -6.32 -0.59
N PRO A 134 22.46 -5.71 -1.70
CA PRO A 134 23.23 -4.45 -1.62
C PRO A 134 22.41 -3.25 -1.11
N LEU A 135 21.09 -3.25 -1.33
CA LEU A 135 20.18 -2.24 -0.79
C LEU A 135 19.94 -2.47 0.70
N TRP A 136 19.70 -3.72 1.08
CA TRP A 136 19.53 -4.12 2.48
C TRP A 136 20.78 -3.83 3.30
N GLN A 137 21.98 -4.09 2.77
CA GLN A 137 23.25 -3.75 3.43
C GLN A 137 23.32 -2.26 3.79
N LYS A 138 22.89 -1.36 2.89
CA LYS A 138 22.82 0.08 3.16
C LYS A 138 21.70 0.46 4.14
N PHE A 139 20.57 -0.22 4.09
CA PHE A 139 19.44 0.00 5.01
C PHE A 139 19.77 -0.42 6.45
N PHE A 140 20.50 -1.53 6.61
CA PHE A 140 20.87 -2.11 7.90
C PHE A 140 22.20 -1.57 8.48
N ASP A 141 22.98 -0.81 7.70
CA ASP A 141 24.21 -0.20 8.20
C ASP A 141 23.94 0.74 9.37
N GLY A 142 24.86 0.82 10.32
CA GLY A 142 24.69 1.54 11.59
C GLY A 142 23.70 0.92 12.61
N HIS A 143 22.78 0.04 12.20
CA HIS A 143 21.68 -0.45 13.06
C HIS A 143 21.96 -1.79 13.77
N LYS A 144 23.24 -2.18 13.90
CA LYS A 144 23.67 -3.48 14.43
C LYS A 144 23.05 -3.76 15.82
N GLY A 145 22.48 -4.95 15.99
CA GLY A 145 21.82 -5.38 17.23
C GLY A 145 20.33 -5.05 17.32
N LEU A 146 19.83 -4.08 16.54
CA LEU A 146 18.40 -3.68 16.51
C LEU A 146 17.54 -4.52 15.55
N TYR A 147 18.16 -5.42 14.78
CA TYR A 147 17.45 -6.26 13.81
C TYR A 147 18.02 -7.69 13.75
N SER A 148 17.20 -8.60 13.22
CA SER A 148 17.58 -9.96 12.79
C SER A 148 16.98 -10.22 11.42
N ILE A 149 17.75 -10.84 10.52
CA ILE A 149 17.32 -11.15 9.16
C ILE A 149 17.27 -12.67 9.02
N TYR A 150 16.11 -13.19 8.63
CA TYR A 150 15.88 -14.58 8.28
C TYR A 150 15.68 -14.68 6.77
N ILE A 151 16.43 -15.54 6.10
CA ILE A 151 16.35 -15.74 4.66
C ILE A 151 15.88 -17.17 4.40
N HIS A 152 14.74 -17.32 3.74
CA HIS A 152 14.23 -18.60 3.27
C HIS A 152 14.30 -18.64 1.75
N SER A 153 15.24 -19.42 1.22
CA SER A 153 15.31 -19.77 -0.19
C SER A 153 14.53 -21.04 -0.50
N THR A 154 14.26 -21.29 -1.77
CA THR A 154 13.79 -22.60 -2.24
C THR A 154 14.83 -23.70 -1.93
N PRO A 155 14.44 -24.94 -1.56
CA PRO A 155 15.39 -26.02 -1.23
C PRO A 155 16.34 -26.40 -2.37
N SER A 156 15.95 -26.16 -3.62
CA SER A 156 16.76 -26.37 -4.82
C SER A 156 17.83 -25.28 -5.06
N TYR A 157 17.82 -24.18 -4.30
CA TYR A 157 18.79 -23.10 -4.48
C TYR A 157 20.03 -23.34 -3.60
N ILE A 158 21.12 -23.72 -4.25
CA ILE A 158 22.44 -23.80 -3.63
C ILE A 158 23.12 -22.44 -3.78
N ALA A 159 23.37 -21.76 -2.66
CA ALA A 159 24.04 -20.46 -2.66
C ALA A 159 25.56 -20.62 -2.73
N SER A 160 26.19 -20.07 -3.77
CA SER A 160 27.64 -20.05 -3.95
C SER A 160 28.27 -18.87 -3.19
N PHE A 161 28.45 -19.01 -1.88
CA PHE A 161 29.23 -18.07 -1.09
C PHE A 161 30.70 -18.52 -1.02
N PRO A 162 31.68 -17.61 -1.11
CA PRO A 162 33.06 -17.95 -0.80
C PRO A 162 33.18 -18.34 0.69
N PRO A 163 34.10 -19.26 1.05
CA PRO A 163 34.42 -19.51 2.46
C PRO A 163 34.93 -18.22 3.12
N THR A 164 34.60 -18.05 4.41
CA THR A 164 34.87 -16.85 5.21
C THR A 164 36.05 -17.08 6.14
#